data_AF-A0A059WKT7-F1
#
_entry.id   AF-A0A059WKT7-F1
#
_cell.length_a   1.000
_cell.length_b   1.000
_cell.length_c   1.000
_cell.angle_alpha   90.00
_cell.angle_beta   90.00
_cell.angle_gamma   90.00
#
_symmetry.space_group_name_H-M   'P 1'
#
loop_
_entity.id
_entity.type
_entity.pdbx_description
1 polymer ?
#
loop_
_entity_poly.entity_id
_entity_poly.type
_entity_poly.pdbx_seq_one_letter_code
_entity_poly.pdbx_strand_id
1 'polypeptide(L)'
;LFPKLYLKLLVMHWGHQPFRFFLFILSLFFYANGSSQAIGDYQTAANGNWNVLGTWNIWNGVSWVAVVGVPNSTNGVITIQAGHTVSITAVVAFDEVIVNGTLNTSTAIQPTLAQGAGVDLTINGTFTDNNTTANQMVWTAGATWQMGPTGTLIKTNSASSNNWQSNYQGGIANIPATANWILRKTVLAQPPLS
;
A
#
# COMPACT_ATOMS: atom_id res chain seq x y z
N LEU A 1 -60.03 -46.79 -34.33
CA LEU A 1 -60.47 -47.69 -33.24
C LEU A 1 -59.22 -48.25 -32.55
N PHE A 2 -58.99 -47.94 -31.27
CA PHE A 2 -58.03 -48.63 -30.40
C PHE A 2 -58.76 -49.79 -29.68
N PRO A 3 -58.09 -50.89 -29.24
CA PRO A 3 -57.49 -50.86 -27.89
C PRO A 3 -56.30 -51.82 -27.56
N LYS A 4 -55.59 -51.41 -26.49
CA LYS A 4 -54.97 -52.17 -25.37
C LYS A 4 -53.68 -52.99 -25.61
N LEU A 5 -52.53 -52.52 -25.13
CA LEU A 5 -51.93 -52.68 -23.78
C LEU A 5 -51.63 -54.14 -23.38
N TYR A 6 -50.34 -54.48 -23.24
CA TYR A 6 -49.87 -55.22 -22.08
C TYR A 6 -48.53 -54.66 -21.57
N LEU A 7 -48.60 -54.22 -20.33
CA LEU A 7 -47.54 -53.78 -19.44
C LEU A 7 -46.94 -55.01 -18.75
N LYS A 8 -45.61 -55.18 -18.76
CA LYS A 8 -44.95 -55.95 -17.71
C LYS A 8 -43.77 -55.16 -17.17
N LEU A 9 -43.96 -54.70 -15.94
CA LEU A 9 -42.97 -54.03 -15.11
C LEU A 9 -41.72 -54.91 -14.96
N LEU A 10 -40.55 -54.33 -15.20
CA LEU A 10 -39.34 -54.70 -14.49
C LEU A 10 -38.87 -53.47 -13.72
N VAL A 11 -39.11 -53.47 -12.41
CA VAL A 11 -38.72 -52.42 -11.48
C VAL A 11 -37.28 -52.71 -11.01
N MET A 12 -36.41 -51.74 -11.29
CA MET A 12 -35.38 -51.21 -10.38
C MET A 12 -34.13 -52.05 -10.09
N HIS A 13 -32.99 -51.59 -10.62
CA HIS A 13 -32.10 -50.80 -9.77
C HIS A 13 -31.49 -49.65 -10.60
N TRP A 14 -31.87 -48.42 -10.23
CA TRP A 14 -31.33 -47.21 -10.83
C TRP A 14 -29.92 -46.96 -10.29
N GLY A 15 -28.92 -46.94 -11.17
CA GLY A 15 -27.76 -46.08 -10.95
C GLY A 15 -28.28 -44.64 -10.83
N HIS A 16 -28.03 -43.99 -9.70
CA HIS A 16 -28.68 -42.75 -9.31
C HIS A 16 -28.34 -41.58 -10.26
N GLN A 17 -29.31 -41.28 -11.12
CA GLN A 17 -29.89 -39.99 -11.54
C GLN A 17 -29.02 -38.74 -11.89
N PRO A 18 -29.55 -37.84 -12.76
CA PRO A 18 -28.84 -36.82 -13.53
C PRO A 18 -29.04 -35.36 -13.06
N PHE A 19 -28.37 -34.42 -13.74
CA PHE A 19 -28.71 -32.98 -13.87
C PHE A 19 -28.89 -32.18 -12.58
N ARG A 20 -27.80 -31.68 -11.97
CA ARG A 20 -27.81 -30.44 -11.15
C ARG A 20 -26.44 -29.75 -11.19
N PHE A 21 -26.45 -28.41 -11.27
CA PHE A 21 -25.30 -27.49 -11.14
C PHE A 21 -24.36 -27.30 -12.35
N PHE A 22 -24.89 -26.78 -13.46
CA PHE A 22 -24.09 -25.98 -14.40
C PHE A 22 -24.64 -24.55 -14.49
N LEU A 23 -24.88 -23.96 -13.32
CA LEU A 23 -25.21 -22.55 -13.10
C LEU A 23 -24.51 -22.12 -11.81
N PHE A 24 -23.18 -22.05 -11.82
CA PHE A 24 -22.42 -21.45 -10.74
C PHE A 24 -21.10 -20.88 -11.32
N ILE A 25 -21.09 -19.54 -11.43
CA ILE A 25 -19.89 -18.70 -11.35
C ILE A 25 -19.01 -18.66 -12.62
N LEU A 26 -19.45 -17.91 -13.64
CA LEU A 26 -18.51 -17.04 -14.35
C LEU A 26 -18.34 -15.80 -13.46
N SER A 27 -17.50 -15.93 -12.43
CA SER A 27 -17.07 -14.83 -11.58
C SER A 27 -16.41 -13.80 -12.47
N LEU A 28 -17.06 -12.66 -12.65
CA LEU A 28 -16.38 -11.44 -13.00
C LEU A 28 -15.32 -11.19 -11.93
N PHE A 29 -14.06 -11.50 -12.24
CA PHE A 29 -12.93 -10.99 -11.47
C PHE A 29 -12.74 -9.52 -11.83
N PHE A 30 -13.59 -8.66 -11.27
CA PHE A 30 -13.24 -7.26 -11.10
C PHE A 30 -12.46 -7.16 -9.79
N TYR A 31 -11.13 -7.32 -9.86
CA TYR A 31 -10.25 -6.69 -8.88
C TYR A 31 -10.14 -5.21 -9.21
N ALA A 32 -11.24 -4.48 -9.02
CA ALA A 32 -11.17 -3.04 -8.91
C ALA A 32 -10.80 -2.73 -7.46
N ASN A 33 -9.50 -2.61 -7.17
CA ASN A 33 -9.06 -1.79 -6.04
C ASN A 33 -9.33 -0.32 -6.43
N GLY A 34 -10.61 0.04 -6.55
CA GLY A 34 -11.03 1.41 -6.67
C GLY A 34 -10.98 2.01 -5.29
N SER A 35 -9.83 2.57 -4.90
CA SER A 35 -9.81 3.54 -3.80
C SER A 35 -10.65 4.73 -4.26
N SER A 36 -11.91 4.77 -3.84
CA SER A 36 -12.71 5.98 -3.96
C SER A 36 -12.12 7.01 -3.01
N GLN A 37 -11.77 8.18 -3.53
CA GLN A 37 -11.29 9.28 -2.71
C GLN A 37 -12.32 9.65 -1.64
N ALA A 38 -11.87 9.87 -0.41
CA ALA A 38 -12.67 10.37 0.70
C ALA A 38 -12.40 11.86 0.94
N ILE A 39 -13.40 12.58 1.47
CA ILE A 39 -13.23 13.99 1.84
C ILE A 39 -12.05 14.09 2.81
N GLY A 40 -11.08 14.96 2.51
CA GLY A 40 -9.89 15.13 3.32
C GLY A 40 -8.68 14.30 2.88
N ASP A 41 -8.81 13.47 1.84
CA ASP A 41 -7.67 12.83 1.19
C ASP A 41 -6.79 13.89 0.52
N TYR A 42 -5.50 13.61 0.46
CA TYR A 42 -4.49 14.46 -0.17
C TYR A 42 -3.88 13.76 -1.38
N GLN A 43 -3.55 14.56 -2.40
CA GLN A 43 -2.67 14.10 -3.47
C GLN A 43 -1.70 15.19 -3.88
N THR A 44 -0.53 14.79 -4.38
CA THR A 44 0.43 15.76 -4.91
C THR A 44 -0.13 16.49 -6.14
N ALA A 45 -0.07 17.82 -6.17
CA ALA A 45 -0.41 18.67 -7.32
C ALA A 45 0.80 18.94 -8.24
N ALA A 46 2.02 18.88 -7.69
CA ALA A 46 3.28 19.12 -8.39
C ALA A 46 4.44 18.44 -7.66
N ASN A 47 5.62 18.45 -8.29
CA ASN A 47 6.88 18.17 -7.61
C ASN A 47 7.17 19.25 -6.56
N GLY A 48 7.75 18.87 -5.42
CA GLY A 48 8.12 19.86 -4.41
C GLY A 48 8.49 19.28 -3.05
N ASN A 49 8.66 20.17 -2.08
CA ASN A 49 8.87 19.76 -0.70
C ASN A 49 7.53 19.46 -0.02
N TRP A 50 7.52 18.50 0.91
CA TRP A 50 6.33 18.12 1.66
C TRP A 50 5.69 19.33 2.37
N ASN A 51 6.50 20.24 2.92
CA ASN A 51 6.05 21.39 3.69
C ASN A 51 5.67 22.63 2.83
N VAL A 52 5.44 22.46 1.53
CA VAL A 52 5.03 23.54 0.61
C VAL A 52 3.59 23.30 0.14
N LEU A 53 2.71 24.29 0.31
CA LEU A 53 1.28 24.18 -0.05
C LEU A 53 1.08 23.80 -1.52
N GLY A 54 1.85 24.42 -2.43
CA GLY A 54 1.77 24.14 -3.88
C GLY A 54 2.13 22.71 -4.29
N THR A 55 2.67 21.90 -3.38
CA THR A 55 2.91 20.47 -3.62
C THR A 55 1.62 19.66 -3.58
N TRP A 56 0.54 20.16 -2.97
CA TRP A 56 -0.62 19.34 -2.60
C TRP A 56 -1.97 19.91 -3.06
N ASN A 57 -2.90 19.01 -3.35
CA ASN A 57 -4.34 19.25 -3.40
C ASN A 57 -5.04 18.37 -2.34
N ILE A 58 -6.23 18.80 -1.91
CA ILE A 58 -7.13 18.05 -1.02
C ILE A 58 -8.45 17.75 -1.72
N TRP A 59 -9.02 16.57 -1.49
CA TRP A 59 -10.32 16.19 -2.02
C TRP A 59 -11.44 16.79 -1.16
N ASN A 60 -12.29 17.61 -1.77
CA ASN A 60 -13.42 18.24 -1.06
C ASN A 60 -14.75 17.46 -1.17
N GLY A 61 -14.73 16.25 -1.76
CA GLY A 61 -15.92 15.46 -2.04
C GLY A 61 -16.43 15.57 -3.49
N VAL A 62 -15.95 16.57 -4.24
CA VAL A 62 -16.37 16.83 -5.63
C VAL A 62 -15.17 17.00 -6.55
N SER A 63 -14.13 17.69 -6.09
CA SER A 63 -12.92 17.98 -6.86
C SER A 63 -11.69 18.08 -5.97
N TRP A 64 -10.53 17.96 -6.60
CA TRP A 64 -9.24 18.29 -6.01
C TRP A 64 -9.04 19.80 -6.02
N VAL A 65 -8.86 20.39 -4.85
CA VAL A 65 -8.68 21.83 -4.68
C VAL A 65 -7.37 22.15 -3.95
N ALA A 66 -6.89 23.39 -4.09
CA ALA A 66 -5.70 23.85 -3.41
C ALA A 66 -5.84 23.73 -1.88
N VAL A 67 -4.76 23.33 -1.22
CA VAL A 67 -4.73 23.17 0.24
C VAL A 67 -4.47 24.49 0.96
N VAL A 68 -4.98 24.59 2.18
CA VAL A 68 -4.62 25.67 3.13
C VAL A 68 -3.62 25.20 4.21
N GLY A 69 -3.38 23.90 4.28
CA GLY A 69 -2.41 23.27 5.17
C GLY A 69 -1.84 22.00 4.51
N VAL A 70 -0.55 21.76 4.73
CA VAL A 70 0.13 20.56 4.20
C VAL A 70 -0.33 19.30 4.96
N PRO A 71 -0.34 18.13 4.31
CA PRO A 71 -0.79 16.91 4.95
C PRO A 71 0.13 16.47 6.10
N ASN A 72 -0.46 15.83 7.09
CA ASN A 72 0.20 15.18 8.23
C ASN A 72 -0.63 13.96 8.66
N SER A 73 -0.24 13.30 9.75
CA SER A 73 -0.85 12.05 10.22
C SER A 73 -2.30 12.15 10.71
N THR A 74 -2.94 13.33 10.72
CA THR A 74 -4.36 13.47 11.06
C THR A 74 -5.27 13.63 9.85
N ASN A 75 -4.69 13.66 8.64
CA ASN A 75 -5.44 13.78 7.39
C ASN A 75 -5.87 12.42 6.86
N GLY A 76 -6.70 12.41 5.81
CA GLY A 76 -7.03 11.18 5.07
C GLY A 76 -5.82 10.66 4.30
N VAL A 77 -6.06 9.73 3.37
CA VAL A 77 -4.99 9.07 2.61
C VAL A 77 -4.15 10.11 1.86
N ILE A 78 -2.83 9.99 1.93
CA ILE A 78 -1.89 10.93 1.30
C ILE A 78 -1.22 10.25 0.10
N THR A 79 -1.59 10.64 -1.11
CA THR A 79 -1.06 10.02 -2.34
C THR A 79 0.00 10.89 -3.02
N ILE A 80 1.22 10.36 -3.11
CA ILE A 80 2.25 10.88 -4.02
C ILE A 80 2.02 10.25 -5.40
N GLN A 81 1.50 11.04 -6.34
CA GLN A 81 1.11 10.56 -7.66
C GLN A 81 2.31 10.08 -8.49
N ALA A 82 2.06 9.15 -9.41
CA ALA A 82 3.09 8.69 -10.35
C ALA A 82 3.65 9.88 -11.15
N GLY A 83 4.97 9.90 -11.36
CA GLY A 83 5.68 11.00 -12.01
C GLY A 83 5.98 12.21 -11.11
N HIS A 84 5.39 12.29 -9.91
CA HIS A 84 5.72 13.34 -8.94
C HIS A 84 6.83 12.89 -7.98
N THR A 85 7.64 13.86 -7.54
CA THR A 85 8.69 13.71 -6.54
C THR A 85 8.43 14.66 -5.38
N VAL A 86 8.37 14.09 -4.18
CA VAL A 86 8.23 14.84 -2.92
C VAL A 86 9.46 14.62 -2.04
N SER A 87 9.96 15.71 -1.46
CA SER A 87 11.06 15.69 -0.49
C SER A 87 10.58 16.13 0.89
N ILE A 88 10.82 15.31 1.91
CA ILE A 88 10.60 15.68 3.32
C ILE A 88 11.83 16.44 3.81
N THR A 89 11.73 17.77 3.81
CA THR A 89 12.80 18.70 4.21
C THR A 89 12.57 19.38 5.56
N ALA A 90 11.41 19.14 6.18
CA ALA A 90 11.04 19.60 7.51
C ALA A 90 10.43 18.44 8.30
N VAL A 91 10.48 18.51 9.63
CA VAL A 91 9.88 17.48 10.50
C VAL A 91 8.37 17.43 10.25
N VAL A 92 7.87 16.22 10.02
CA VAL A 92 6.44 15.94 9.82
C VAL A 92 6.15 14.54 10.35
N ALA A 93 4.98 14.38 10.98
CA ALA A 93 4.37 13.09 11.21
C ALA A 93 3.39 12.81 10.07
N PHE A 94 3.46 11.63 9.46
CA PHE A 94 2.57 11.22 8.39
C PHE A 94 2.03 9.82 8.65
N ASP A 95 0.84 9.57 8.11
CA ASP A 95 0.07 8.34 8.22
C ASP A 95 -0.64 8.07 6.88
N GLU A 96 -0.97 6.81 6.60
CA GLU A 96 -1.61 6.32 5.38
C GLU A 96 -1.07 6.97 4.08
N VAL A 97 0.26 6.95 3.91
CA VAL A 97 0.91 7.51 2.72
C VAL A 97 1.05 6.45 1.63
N ILE A 98 0.55 6.76 0.42
CA ILE A 98 0.73 5.93 -0.77
C ILE A 98 1.74 6.60 -1.71
N VAL A 99 2.89 5.98 -1.91
CA VAL A 99 3.95 6.46 -2.79
C VAL A 99 3.84 5.77 -4.16
N ASN A 100 3.13 6.38 -5.12
CA ASN A 100 3.13 5.93 -6.52
C ASN A 100 4.25 6.62 -7.34
N GLY A 101 4.66 7.81 -6.93
CA GLY A 101 5.80 8.55 -7.49
C GLY A 101 7.11 8.27 -6.74
N THR A 102 7.80 9.35 -6.36
CA THR A 102 9.03 9.30 -5.58
C THR A 102 8.89 10.08 -4.27
N LEU A 103 9.30 9.47 -3.16
CA LEU A 103 9.46 10.12 -1.87
C LEU A 103 10.94 10.10 -1.47
N ASN A 104 11.44 11.18 -0.88
CA ASN A 104 12.78 11.26 -0.32
C ASN A 104 12.76 11.91 1.06
N THR A 105 13.52 11.39 2.03
CA THR A 105 13.82 12.13 3.27
C THR A 105 15.12 12.92 3.14
N SER A 106 15.24 14.04 3.86
CA SER A 106 16.52 14.73 4.06
C SER A 106 17.32 14.11 5.22
N THR A 107 18.65 14.19 5.16
CA THR A 107 19.57 13.70 6.21
C THR A 107 19.50 14.51 7.52
N ALA A 108 18.89 15.70 7.47
CA ALA A 108 18.87 16.69 8.56
C ALA A 108 17.56 16.68 9.38
N ILE A 109 16.61 15.79 9.09
CA ILE A 109 15.29 15.77 9.73
C ILE A 109 14.94 14.39 10.28
N GLN A 110 14.08 14.39 11.30
CA GLN A 110 13.50 13.18 11.90
C GLN A 110 12.00 13.16 11.59
N PRO A 111 11.57 12.55 10.48
CA PRO A 111 10.16 12.37 10.21
C PRO A 111 9.60 11.28 11.13
N THR A 112 8.29 11.30 11.34
CA THR A 112 7.58 10.27 12.10
C THR A 112 6.62 9.53 11.19
N LEU A 113 6.75 8.20 11.11
CA LEU A 113 5.66 7.35 10.66
C LEU A 113 4.72 7.13 11.85
N ALA A 114 3.58 7.80 11.79
CA ALA A 114 2.52 7.67 12.78
C ALA A 114 1.79 6.33 12.57
N GLN A 115 1.06 5.90 13.60
CA GLN A 115 0.24 4.70 13.55
C GLN A 115 -1.21 5.15 13.58
N GLY A 116 -1.97 4.71 12.59
CA GLY A 116 -3.40 4.95 12.50
C GLY A 116 -4.15 3.74 11.96
N ALA A 117 -5.28 4.00 11.32
CA ALA A 117 -6.03 2.93 10.70
C ALA A 117 -5.28 2.42 9.45
N GLY A 118 -5.33 1.11 9.21
CA GLY A 118 -4.77 0.55 7.98
C GLY A 118 -3.25 0.44 7.97
N VAL A 119 -2.65 0.65 6.79
CA VAL A 119 -1.20 0.56 6.58
C VAL A 119 -0.65 1.98 6.44
N ASP A 120 0.30 2.33 7.30
CA ASP A 120 0.73 3.73 7.46
C ASP A 120 1.62 4.21 6.29
N LEU A 121 2.29 3.28 5.60
CA LEU A 121 3.07 3.57 4.39
C LEU A 121 2.99 2.45 3.35
N THR A 122 2.56 2.78 2.14
CA THR A 122 2.55 1.89 0.97
C THR A 122 3.50 2.41 -0.12
N ILE A 123 4.46 1.59 -0.56
CA ILE A 123 5.46 1.98 -1.57
C ILE A 123 5.19 1.22 -2.88
N ASN A 124 4.62 1.90 -3.87
CA ASN A 124 4.39 1.37 -5.23
C ASN A 124 5.43 1.88 -6.25
N GLY A 125 5.92 3.10 -6.03
CA GLY A 125 7.00 3.75 -6.75
C GLY A 125 8.32 3.63 -6.00
N THR A 126 9.01 4.75 -5.75
CA THR A 126 10.31 4.76 -5.05
C THR A 126 10.25 5.55 -3.75
N PHE A 127 10.74 4.97 -2.66
CA PHE A 127 11.06 5.71 -1.44
C PHE A 127 12.56 5.61 -1.13
N THR A 128 13.23 6.76 -1.00
CA THR A 128 14.60 6.85 -0.48
C THR A 128 14.60 7.40 0.95
N ASP A 129 14.90 6.53 1.91
CA ASP A 129 15.19 6.90 3.29
C ASP A 129 16.69 7.24 3.42
N ASN A 130 16.97 8.55 3.47
CA ASN A 130 18.32 9.11 3.65
C ASN A 130 18.68 9.36 5.12
N ASN A 131 17.87 8.93 6.08
CA ASN A 131 18.06 9.26 7.49
C ASN A 131 19.37 8.69 8.05
N THR A 132 20.00 9.46 8.95
CA THR A 132 21.23 9.09 9.66
C THR A 132 20.92 8.63 11.08
N THR A 133 21.86 8.02 11.80
CA THR A 133 21.67 7.64 13.20
C THR A 133 21.26 8.83 14.10
N ALA A 134 21.77 10.04 13.81
CA ALA A 134 21.41 11.25 14.55
C ALA A 134 20.01 11.77 14.21
N ASN A 135 19.53 11.48 12.99
CA ASN A 135 18.26 11.95 12.46
C ASN A 135 17.46 10.79 11.88
N GLN A 136 17.19 9.78 12.71
CA GLN A 136 16.46 8.57 12.34
C GLN A 136 14.96 8.86 12.16
N MET A 137 14.31 8.18 11.21
CA MET A 137 12.84 8.17 11.15
C MET A 137 12.27 7.52 12.40
N VAL A 138 11.36 8.22 13.06
CA VAL A 138 10.66 7.74 14.26
C VAL A 138 9.47 6.90 13.81
N TRP A 139 9.27 5.76 14.47
CA TRP A 139 8.12 4.90 14.25
C TRP A 139 7.30 4.88 15.53
N THR A 140 6.02 5.24 15.43
CA THR A 140 5.11 5.03 16.55
C THR A 140 4.79 3.54 16.71
N ALA A 141 4.43 3.13 17.93
CA ALA A 141 4.21 1.73 18.23
C ALA A 141 3.07 1.15 17.39
N GLY A 142 3.37 0.07 16.66
CA GLY A 142 2.43 -0.61 15.77
C GLY A 142 2.41 -0.09 14.34
N ALA A 143 3.12 1.00 14.00
CA ALA A 143 3.17 1.49 12.63
C ALA A 143 3.76 0.43 11.68
N THR A 144 3.10 0.20 10.56
CA THR A 144 3.38 -0.80 9.54
C THR A 144 3.64 -0.16 8.19
N TRP A 145 4.30 -0.91 7.31
CA TRP A 145 4.53 -0.49 5.94
C TRP A 145 4.41 -1.67 4.98
N GLN A 146 4.12 -1.41 3.72
CA GLN A 146 4.06 -2.45 2.68
C GLN A 146 4.61 -1.96 1.33
N MET A 147 4.80 -2.90 0.40
CA MET A 147 5.25 -2.60 -0.96
C MET A 147 4.32 -3.22 -2.00
N GLY A 148 4.09 -2.47 -3.08
CA GLY A 148 3.54 -3.03 -4.31
C GLY A 148 4.59 -3.84 -5.08
N PRO A 149 4.19 -4.66 -6.07
CA PRO A 149 5.10 -5.49 -6.85
C PRO A 149 6.20 -4.73 -7.61
N THR A 150 6.03 -3.44 -7.87
CA THR A 150 7.00 -2.55 -8.52
C THR A 150 7.72 -1.62 -7.55
N GLY A 151 7.38 -1.68 -6.27
CA GLY A 151 7.90 -0.80 -5.25
C GLY A 151 9.41 -0.91 -5.12
N THR A 152 10.05 0.22 -4.82
CA THR A 152 11.48 0.28 -4.51
C THR A 152 11.70 1.07 -3.23
N LEU A 153 12.22 0.41 -2.20
CA LEU A 153 12.69 1.05 -0.97
C LEU A 153 14.21 1.08 -0.97
N ILE A 154 14.80 2.27 -0.85
CA ILE A 154 16.24 2.47 -0.71
C ILE A 154 16.50 3.02 0.69
N LYS A 155 17.04 2.19 1.59
CA LYS A 155 17.60 2.67 2.85
C LYS A 155 19.08 2.97 2.65
N THR A 156 19.48 4.22 2.84
CA THR A 156 20.88 4.64 2.76
C THR A 156 21.35 5.31 4.06
N ASN A 157 22.63 5.66 4.13
CA ASN A 157 23.31 6.26 5.28
C ASN A 157 23.32 5.34 6.52
N SER A 158 23.43 5.93 7.71
CA SER A 158 23.78 5.23 8.96
C SER A 158 22.61 4.83 9.86
N ALA A 159 21.37 5.29 9.60
CA ALA A 159 20.24 4.88 10.43
C ALA A 159 19.94 3.38 10.31
N SER A 160 19.41 2.81 11.38
CA SER A 160 19.01 1.39 11.43
C SER A 160 17.99 1.06 10.34
N SER A 161 18.03 -0.18 9.86
CA SER A 161 17.02 -0.75 8.96
C SER A 161 16.09 -1.73 9.66
N ASN A 162 16.20 -1.87 10.99
CA ASN A 162 15.48 -2.91 11.72
C ASN A 162 13.96 -2.72 11.64
N ASN A 163 13.45 -1.49 11.79
CA ASN A 163 12.01 -1.23 11.69
C ASN A 163 11.48 -1.52 10.29
N TRP A 164 12.25 -1.23 9.24
CA TRP A 164 11.92 -1.66 7.88
C TRP A 164 11.77 -3.19 7.82
N GLN A 165 12.63 -3.97 8.47
CA GLN A 165 12.48 -5.42 8.53
C GLN A 165 11.29 -5.90 9.36
N SER A 166 11.14 -5.37 10.58
CA SER A 166 10.21 -5.91 11.57
C SER A 166 8.77 -5.46 11.39
N ASN A 167 8.55 -4.29 10.77
CA ASN A 167 7.24 -3.67 10.70
C ASN A 167 6.58 -3.82 9.32
N TYR A 168 7.06 -4.74 8.49
CA TYR A 168 6.37 -5.02 7.23
C TYR A 168 4.98 -5.61 7.51
N GLN A 169 3.96 -5.10 6.84
CA GLN A 169 2.57 -5.51 7.02
C GLN A 169 2.41 -7.00 6.72
N GLY A 170 1.90 -7.75 7.70
CA GLY A 170 1.76 -9.20 7.59
C GLY A 170 3.09 -9.98 7.67
N GLY A 171 4.22 -9.32 7.93
CA GLY A 171 5.54 -9.95 8.09
C GLY A 171 6.35 -10.02 6.79
N ILE A 172 7.67 -9.90 6.93
CA ILE A 172 8.61 -9.64 5.82
C ILE A 172 8.61 -10.67 4.69
N ALA A 173 8.20 -11.91 4.98
CA ALA A 173 8.06 -12.98 3.98
C ALA A 173 6.99 -12.67 2.91
N ASN A 174 6.12 -11.70 3.17
CA ASN A 174 5.06 -11.26 2.25
C ASN A 174 5.48 -10.08 1.36
N ILE A 175 6.75 -9.67 1.37
CA ILE A 175 7.27 -8.74 0.35
C ILE A 175 7.10 -9.39 -1.04
N PRO A 176 6.50 -8.69 -2.02
CA PRO A 176 6.42 -9.20 -3.38
C PRO A 176 7.81 -9.55 -3.93
N ALA A 177 7.96 -10.73 -4.54
CA ALA A 177 9.25 -11.19 -5.07
C ALA A 177 9.85 -10.26 -6.16
N THR A 178 9.04 -9.41 -6.76
CA THR A 178 9.45 -8.43 -7.78
C THR A 178 9.73 -7.03 -7.23
N ALA A 179 9.44 -6.79 -5.95
CA ALA A 179 9.74 -5.52 -5.29
C ALA A 179 11.24 -5.44 -4.95
N ASN A 180 11.76 -4.21 -4.87
CA ASN A 180 13.17 -3.96 -4.61
C ASN A 180 13.37 -3.33 -3.23
N TRP A 181 13.89 -4.08 -2.27
CA TRP A 181 14.35 -3.53 -1.00
C TRP A 181 15.87 -3.50 -0.96
N ILE A 182 16.43 -2.29 -1.01
CA ILE A 182 17.87 -2.05 -1.19
C ILE A 182 18.43 -1.37 0.05
N LEU A 183 19.41 -2.02 0.70
CA LEU A 183 20.19 -1.45 1.80
C LEU A 183 21.54 -0.95 1.28
N ARG A 184 21.75 0.37 1.21
CA ARG A 184 23.00 1.03 0.78
C ARG A 184 23.69 1.70 1.96
N LYS A 185 24.30 0.91 2.85
CA LYS A 185 24.89 1.41 4.09
C LYS A 185 26.37 1.79 3.90
N THR A 186 26.82 2.88 4.54
CA THR A 186 28.13 3.47 4.24
C THR A 186 29.31 3.09 5.14
N VAL A 187 29.18 2.48 6.35
CA VAL A 187 30.34 1.82 7.04
C VAL A 187 30.10 1.00 8.34
N LEU A 188 28.92 0.95 8.98
CA LEU A 188 28.76 0.27 10.31
C LEU A 188 27.56 -0.67 10.45
N ALA A 189 27.04 -1.23 9.36
CA ALA A 189 25.67 -1.73 9.38
C ALA A 189 25.52 -3.17 8.89
N GLN A 190 26.24 -4.08 9.54
CA GLN A 190 25.91 -5.50 9.47
C GLN A 190 24.69 -5.78 10.35
N PRO A 191 23.61 -6.42 9.86
CA PRO A 191 22.74 -7.15 10.77
C PRO A 191 23.58 -8.25 11.44
N PRO A 192 23.39 -8.55 12.74
CA PRO A 192 24.00 -9.73 13.32
C PRO A 192 23.58 -10.95 12.47
N LEU A 193 24.56 -11.78 12.13
CA LEU A 193 24.30 -13.10 11.58
C LEU A 193 23.61 -13.89 12.69
N SER A 194 22.28 -13.96 12.64
CA SER A 194 21.53 -15.01 13.33
C SER A 194 21.57 -16.28 12.49
#